data_AF-A0A9W8NK17-F1
#
_entry.id   AF-A0A9W8NK17-F1
#
_cell.length_a   1.000
_cell.length_b   1.000
_cell.length_c   1.000
_cell.angle_alpha   90.00
_cell.angle_beta   90.00
_cell.angle_gamma   90.00
#
_symmetry.space_group_name_H-M   'P 1'
#
loop_
_entity.id
_entity.type
_entity.pdbx_description
1 polymer ?
#
loop_
_entity_poly.entity_id
_entity_poly.type
_entity_poly.pdbx_seq_one_letter_code
_entity_poly.pdbx_strand_id
1 'polypeptide(L)'
;MLEPLLEAARKLDDASLLPGRPELLLPVLAISGDVSLAQIRDFITATHDESDTTAVLSAVYVALKSDKLVPQPSDVDIDDGDSASILEDVALKVGQMILPISSGANFDEDSTDYTLLATIGLLGLHILSILLDNRPKKSSLLPTRTLLSIIAFTSEDDPWTSSSSAELAQSVLTEYFKNIPLQSSTSLTFTPQWSRDPRTDKKANDKKPKTEKARFITEEILTNFLRPLFAKSRPTNITSSGRPAAYPEAPSRYTQGDGFGTNDITAQKPWKYARQYAVTLLEWSMAQSDAELLQEHWPLYTPVLLTLLDEPQPTSLKLRSLTIFRVFWRACPDGLLSRTGLAEVFEQAVFPTVLNLPSITPEAESCDLLAAAYPALLDMAGLENLDDKRGVAVGGSADVGPPESAGFSEAQRKLLDKIIREGVMVGYHHAKQHVRLVDLLCQTLCRLMSGMGILSIKYLKDIIPMISEILVDPFGTKYPPILLSATRLLHAVLQTCWPRMPHYCNEIIKFVMLAWMNIRDEDSFPSDGQIKTELEKQLIKTVEMLSAIMTAAKLDISDRVSPLVAKEPQLRPLFISYEER
;
A
#
# COMPACT_ATOMS: atom_id res chain seq x y z
N MET A 1 36.30 -24.15 -17.68
CA MET A 1 35.41 -24.23 -18.85
C MET A 1 34.43 -23.06 -18.92
N LEU A 2 34.00 -22.49 -17.80
CA LEU A 2 33.12 -21.30 -17.78
C LEU A 2 33.86 -19.96 -17.98
N GLU A 3 35.20 -19.94 -17.91
CA GLU A 3 36.00 -18.72 -18.11
C GLU A 3 35.82 -18.03 -19.48
N PRO A 4 35.78 -18.75 -20.62
CA PRO A 4 35.49 -18.12 -21.92
C PRO A 4 34.08 -17.55 -22.01
N LEU A 5 33.12 -18.17 -21.31
CA LEU A 5 31.75 -17.66 -21.20
C LEU A 5 31.71 -16.39 -20.35
N LEU A 6 32.47 -16.34 -19.26
CA LEU A 6 32.59 -15.13 -18.44
C LEU A 6 33.15 -13.96 -19.27
N GLU A 7 34.22 -14.20 -20.02
CA GLU A 7 34.84 -13.17 -20.88
C GLU A 7 33.93 -12.73 -22.03
N ALA A 8 33.09 -13.63 -22.57
CA ALA A 8 32.07 -13.27 -23.55
C ALA A 8 30.92 -12.48 -22.91
N ALA A 9 30.49 -12.87 -21.71
CA ALA A 9 29.43 -12.18 -20.96
C ALA A 9 29.85 -10.77 -20.55
N ARG A 10 31.13 -10.52 -20.24
CA ARG A 10 31.68 -9.17 -19.98
C ARG A 10 31.55 -8.22 -21.18
N LYS A 11 31.50 -8.77 -22.40
CA LYS A 11 31.42 -8.01 -23.66
C LYS A 11 29.98 -7.81 -24.14
N LEU A 12 29.01 -8.30 -23.39
CA LEU A 12 27.61 -8.19 -23.76
C LEU A 12 27.09 -6.80 -23.39
N ASP A 13 26.58 -6.07 -24.39
CA ASP A 13 26.07 -4.71 -24.19
C ASP A 13 24.82 -4.67 -23.30
N ASP A 14 23.96 -5.70 -23.38
CA ASP A 14 22.72 -5.81 -22.61
C ASP A 14 22.42 -7.26 -22.21
N ALA A 15 22.65 -7.57 -20.94
CA ALA A 15 22.40 -8.89 -20.37
C ALA A 15 20.91 -9.20 -20.12
N SER A 16 20.03 -8.18 -20.11
CA SER A 16 18.59 -8.36 -19.90
C SER A 16 17.91 -9.09 -21.07
N LEU A 17 18.55 -9.15 -22.24
CA LEU A 17 18.05 -9.85 -23.42
C LEU A 17 18.25 -11.38 -23.35
N LEU A 18 19.14 -11.87 -22.50
CA LEU A 18 19.52 -13.29 -22.46
C LEU A 18 18.36 -14.25 -22.14
N PRO A 19 17.41 -13.94 -21.23
CA PRO A 19 16.23 -14.76 -21.02
C PRO A 19 15.50 -15.14 -22.31
N GLY A 20 15.32 -14.17 -23.21
CA GLY A 20 14.68 -14.33 -24.51
C GLY A 20 15.61 -14.70 -25.66
N ARG A 21 16.93 -14.48 -25.51
CA ARG A 21 17.95 -14.71 -26.55
C ARG A 21 19.23 -15.35 -25.99
N PRO A 22 19.18 -16.59 -25.47
CA PRO A 22 20.36 -17.27 -24.95
C PRO A 22 21.44 -17.51 -26.03
N GLU A 23 21.05 -17.52 -27.31
CA GLU A 23 21.93 -17.64 -28.48
C GLU A 23 22.98 -16.54 -28.63
N LEU A 24 22.90 -15.45 -27.86
CA LEU A 24 23.95 -14.43 -27.83
C LEU A 24 25.27 -14.96 -27.25
N LEU A 25 25.21 -15.96 -26.36
CA LEU A 25 26.38 -16.55 -25.70
C LEU A 25 26.55 -18.06 -26.00
N LEU A 26 25.52 -18.76 -26.49
CA LEU A 26 25.63 -20.17 -26.90
C LEU A 26 26.71 -20.46 -27.98
N PRO A 27 27.04 -19.58 -28.94
CA PRO A 27 28.13 -19.82 -29.89
C PRO A 27 29.49 -20.01 -29.22
N VAL A 28 29.69 -19.44 -28.03
CA VAL A 28 30.91 -19.60 -27.22
C VAL A 28 30.96 -20.99 -26.54
N LEU A 29 29.80 -21.54 -26.18
CA LEU A 29 29.65 -22.92 -25.68
C LEU A 29 29.89 -24.00 -26.74
N ALA A 30 29.82 -23.66 -28.03
CA ALA A 30 30.15 -24.59 -29.10
C ALA A 30 31.63 -25.06 -29.05
N ILE A 31 32.49 -24.41 -28.26
CA ILE A 31 33.94 -24.69 -28.18
C ILE A 31 34.37 -25.34 -26.83
N SER A 32 33.48 -25.59 -25.87
CA SER A 32 33.86 -26.23 -24.58
C SER A 32 32.96 -27.44 -24.29
N GLY A 33 33.50 -28.49 -23.66
CA GLY A 33 32.86 -29.79 -23.46
C GLY A 33 31.68 -29.80 -22.48
N ASP A 34 31.27 -31.00 -22.04
CA ASP A 34 30.13 -31.21 -21.13
C ASP A 34 30.31 -30.50 -19.78
N VAL A 35 29.27 -29.80 -19.31
CA VAL A 35 29.30 -29.00 -18.07
C VAL A 35 28.51 -29.71 -16.97
N SER A 36 29.10 -29.89 -15.78
CA SER A 36 28.42 -30.49 -14.63
C SER A 36 27.97 -29.44 -13.60
N LEU A 37 26.96 -29.76 -12.79
CA LEU A 37 26.47 -28.89 -11.71
C LEU A 37 27.58 -28.57 -10.66
N ALA A 38 28.50 -29.51 -10.42
CA ALA A 38 29.64 -29.28 -9.53
C ALA A 38 30.59 -28.21 -10.09
N GLN A 39 30.83 -28.20 -11.41
CA GLN A 39 31.63 -27.15 -12.05
C GLN A 39 30.96 -25.78 -11.97
N ILE A 40 29.62 -25.74 -12.07
CA ILE A 40 28.83 -24.51 -11.89
C ILE A 40 28.95 -24.01 -10.45
N ARG A 41 28.83 -24.90 -9.46
CA ARG A 41 29.04 -24.58 -8.03
C ARG A 41 30.44 -24.02 -7.79
N ASP A 42 31.48 -24.68 -8.27
CA ASP A 42 32.86 -24.24 -8.06
C ASP A 42 33.13 -22.89 -8.76
N PHE A 43 32.51 -22.67 -9.92
CA PHE A 43 32.60 -21.38 -10.63
C PHE A 43 31.88 -20.26 -9.89
N ILE A 44 30.64 -20.45 -9.43
CA ILE A 44 29.89 -19.38 -8.75
C ILE A 44 30.41 -19.09 -7.33
N THR A 45 31.10 -20.06 -6.71
CA THR A 45 31.74 -19.89 -5.40
C THR A 45 33.14 -19.29 -5.47
N ALA A 46 33.77 -19.28 -6.65
CA ALA A 46 35.05 -18.62 -6.86
C ALA A 46 34.96 -17.11 -6.57
N THR A 47 36.08 -16.51 -6.18
CA THR A 47 36.19 -15.08 -5.96
C THR A 47 36.16 -14.35 -7.31
N HIS A 48 35.08 -13.63 -7.56
CA HIS A 48 34.92 -12.73 -8.69
C HIS A 48 34.82 -11.29 -8.18
N ASP A 49 35.17 -10.33 -9.02
CA ASP A 49 34.95 -8.92 -8.72
C ASP A 49 33.45 -8.63 -8.64
N GLU A 50 33.01 -7.75 -7.73
CA GLU A 50 31.58 -7.42 -7.56
C GLU A 50 30.95 -6.88 -8.86
N SER A 51 31.75 -6.21 -9.70
CA SER A 51 31.36 -5.73 -11.03
C SER A 51 31.04 -6.85 -12.02
N ASP A 52 31.55 -8.07 -11.80
CA ASP A 52 31.33 -9.21 -12.69
C ASP A 52 30.05 -9.98 -12.37
N THR A 53 29.27 -9.57 -11.36
CA THR A 53 28.05 -10.28 -10.92
C THR A 53 27.10 -10.60 -12.08
N THR A 54 26.83 -9.62 -12.95
CA THR A 54 25.97 -9.81 -14.14
C THR A 54 26.58 -10.78 -15.15
N ALA A 55 27.90 -10.72 -15.36
CA ALA A 55 28.59 -11.60 -16.30
C ALA A 55 28.65 -13.05 -15.79
N VAL A 56 28.87 -13.25 -14.48
CA VAL A 56 28.84 -14.56 -13.83
C VAL A 56 27.44 -15.17 -13.94
N LEU A 57 26.38 -14.43 -13.61
CA LEU A 57 25.00 -14.93 -13.75
C LEU A 57 24.64 -15.23 -15.21
N SER A 58 25.07 -14.39 -16.15
CA SER A 58 24.87 -14.64 -17.58
C SER A 58 25.52 -15.94 -18.04
N ALA A 59 26.77 -16.20 -17.64
CA ALA A 59 27.48 -17.45 -17.94
C ALA A 59 26.78 -18.67 -17.32
N VAL A 60 26.34 -18.57 -16.06
CA VAL A 60 25.62 -19.65 -15.37
C VAL A 60 24.27 -19.93 -16.02
N TYR A 61 23.49 -18.90 -16.34
CA TYR A 61 22.19 -19.04 -17.00
C TYR A 61 22.30 -19.80 -18.33
N VAL A 62 23.26 -19.40 -19.17
CA VAL A 62 23.45 -20.01 -20.49
C VAL A 62 23.99 -21.44 -20.34
N ALA A 63 24.86 -21.71 -19.37
CA ALA A 63 25.34 -23.07 -19.09
C ALA A 63 24.19 -24.00 -18.68
N LEU A 64 23.29 -23.56 -17.80
CA LEU A 64 22.11 -24.33 -17.35
C LEU A 64 21.06 -24.54 -18.46
N LYS A 65 20.92 -23.59 -19.38
CA LYS A 65 19.99 -23.69 -20.52
C LYS A 65 20.56 -24.50 -21.69
N SER A 66 21.85 -24.84 -21.66
CA SER A 66 22.47 -25.61 -22.74
C SER A 66 22.09 -27.10 -22.68
N ASP A 67 21.94 -27.74 -23.83
CA ASP A 67 21.70 -29.19 -23.95
C ASP A 67 22.89 -30.07 -23.48
N LYS A 68 23.96 -29.43 -22.96
CA LYS A 68 25.23 -30.07 -22.55
C LYS A 68 25.35 -30.26 -21.03
N LEU A 69 24.26 -30.07 -20.29
CA LEU A 69 24.24 -30.38 -18.86
C LEU A 69 24.20 -31.91 -18.69
N VAL A 70 25.34 -32.49 -18.34
CA VAL A 70 25.47 -33.95 -18.18
C VAL A 70 25.36 -34.32 -16.70
N PRO A 71 24.45 -35.25 -16.31
CA PRO A 71 24.51 -35.93 -15.01
C PRO A 71 25.86 -36.64 -14.88
N GLN A 72 26.55 -36.53 -13.75
CA GLN A 72 27.92 -37.04 -13.64
C GLN A 72 28.01 -38.54 -14.02
N PRO A 73 29.07 -38.99 -14.71
CA PRO A 73 29.23 -40.41 -15.08
C PRO A 73 29.54 -41.36 -13.91
N SER A 74 29.37 -40.92 -12.66
CA SER A 74 29.40 -41.76 -11.45
C SER A 74 28.01 -42.05 -10.87
N ASP A 75 26.93 -41.66 -11.57
CA ASP A 75 25.51 -41.82 -11.19
C ASP A 75 24.98 -43.28 -11.16
N VAL A 76 25.87 -44.26 -11.00
CA VAL A 76 25.44 -45.65 -10.71
C VAL A 76 25.49 -45.96 -9.21
N ASP A 77 26.23 -45.20 -8.39
CA ASP A 77 26.38 -45.47 -6.94
C ASP A 77 26.47 -44.22 -6.03
N ILE A 78 26.08 -43.03 -6.48
CA ILE A 78 26.02 -41.82 -5.62
C ILE A 78 24.62 -41.70 -4.99
N ASP A 79 24.59 -41.60 -3.66
CA ASP A 79 23.40 -41.34 -2.85
C ASP A 79 22.69 -40.06 -3.35
N ASP A 80 21.38 -40.12 -3.56
CA ASP A 80 20.52 -39.00 -4.05
C ASP A 80 20.76 -37.68 -3.25
N GLY A 81 21.34 -37.76 -2.05
CA GLY A 81 21.69 -36.64 -1.19
C GLY A 81 22.79 -35.71 -1.69
N ASP A 82 23.83 -36.20 -2.38
CA ASP A 82 24.98 -35.35 -2.79
C ASP A 82 24.61 -34.38 -3.93
N SER A 83 23.80 -34.85 -4.89
CA SER A 83 23.30 -34.02 -5.99
C SER A 83 22.31 -32.96 -5.51
N ALA A 84 21.48 -33.28 -4.51
CA ALA A 84 20.58 -32.33 -3.87
C ALA A 84 21.34 -31.23 -3.12
N SER A 85 22.44 -31.58 -2.43
CA SER A 85 23.30 -30.62 -1.74
C SER A 85 23.97 -29.63 -2.70
N ILE A 86 24.47 -30.11 -3.86
CA ILE A 86 25.09 -29.22 -4.87
C ILE A 86 24.07 -28.22 -5.42
N LEU A 87 22.84 -28.66 -5.68
CA LEU A 87 21.78 -27.78 -6.18
C LEU A 87 21.39 -26.72 -5.14
N GLU A 88 21.29 -27.10 -3.86
CA GLU A 88 21.07 -26.17 -2.75
C GLU A 88 22.20 -25.13 -2.64
N ASP A 89 23.47 -25.53 -2.79
CA ASP A 89 24.62 -24.63 -2.75
C ASP A 89 24.58 -23.60 -3.90
N VAL A 90 24.29 -24.07 -5.12
CA VAL A 90 24.15 -23.18 -6.29
C VAL A 90 22.98 -22.21 -6.07
N ALA A 91 21.81 -22.71 -5.64
CA ALA A 91 20.65 -21.87 -5.37
C ALA A 91 20.88 -20.87 -4.23
N LEU A 92 21.62 -21.27 -3.19
CA LEU A 92 22.05 -20.37 -2.13
C LEU A 92 22.91 -19.26 -2.71
N LYS A 93 23.96 -19.60 -3.47
CA LYS A 93 24.89 -18.61 -4.00
C LYS A 93 24.22 -17.65 -4.98
N VAL A 94 23.37 -18.14 -5.88
CA VAL A 94 22.56 -17.29 -6.77
C VAL A 94 21.66 -16.36 -5.95
N GLY A 95 20.99 -16.89 -4.92
CA GLY A 95 20.16 -16.10 -4.01
C GLY A 95 20.96 -15.00 -3.29
N GLN A 96 22.23 -15.23 -2.97
CA GLN A 96 23.11 -14.20 -2.39
C GLN A 96 23.48 -13.10 -3.38
N MET A 97 23.68 -13.45 -4.65
CA MET A 97 24.09 -12.52 -5.71
C MET A 97 22.95 -11.60 -6.16
N ILE A 98 21.71 -12.09 -6.15
CA ILE A 98 20.56 -11.27 -6.59
C ILE A 98 19.95 -10.38 -5.51
N LEU A 99 20.44 -10.44 -4.28
CA LEU A 99 19.85 -9.67 -3.19
C LEU A 99 19.95 -8.16 -3.51
N PRO A 100 18.84 -7.41 -3.57
CA PRO A 100 18.89 -6.00 -3.93
C PRO A 100 19.41 -5.18 -2.75
N ILE A 101 20.65 -4.71 -2.85
CA ILE A 101 21.31 -3.87 -1.87
C ILE A 101 21.41 -2.45 -2.44
N SER A 102 20.71 -1.52 -1.80
CA SER A 102 20.68 -0.10 -2.15
C SER A 102 21.67 0.70 -1.28
N SER A 103 22.28 1.76 -1.82
CA SER A 103 23.22 2.63 -1.11
C SER A 103 22.58 3.80 -0.35
N GLY A 104 21.30 4.10 -0.61
CA GLY A 104 20.62 5.32 -0.14
C GLY A 104 19.51 5.10 0.89
N ALA A 105 19.06 6.22 1.48
CA ALA A 105 17.99 6.26 2.49
C ALA A 105 16.58 6.23 1.88
N ASN A 106 16.45 6.89 0.74
CA ASN A 106 15.23 7.13 -0.01
C ASN A 106 15.54 6.75 -1.46
N PHE A 107 14.56 6.19 -2.18
CA PHE A 107 14.74 5.79 -3.58
C PHE A 107 15.15 6.98 -4.47
N ASP A 108 14.72 8.19 -4.12
CA ASP A 108 14.88 9.41 -4.92
C ASP A 108 16.23 10.11 -4.74
N GLU A 109 17.02 9.76 -3.71
CA GLU A 109 18.33 10.37 -3.40
C GLU A 109 19.49 9.36 -3.46
N ASP A 110 19.26 8.19 -4.07
CA ASP A 110 20.21 7.09 -4.09
C ASP A 110 21.08 7.08 -5.38
N SER A 111 22.38 6.83 -5.24
CA SER A 111 23.32 6.57 -6.35
C SER A 111 23.25 5.14 -6.91
N THR A 112 22.35 4.31 -6.40
CA THR A 112 22.19 2.91 -6.81
C THR A 112 21.76 2.81 -8.27
N ASP A 113 22.45 1.95 -9.03
CA ASP A 113 22.02 1.56 -10.37
C ASP A 113 20.92 0.50 -10.29
N TYR A 114 19.67 0.96 -10.23
CA TYR A 114 18.51 0.07 -10.18
C TYR A 114 18.32 -0.75 -11.46
N THR A 115 18.81 -0.28 -12.61
CA THR A 115 18.72 -1.03 -13.88
C THR A 115 19.62 -2.26 -13.85
N LEU A 116 20.80 -2.12 -13.25
CA LEU A 116 21.72 -3.23 -13.01
C LEU A 116 21.11 -4.23 -12.02
N LEU A 117 20.55 -3.76 -10.90
CA LEU A 117 19.89 -4.64 -9.91
C LEU A 117 18.71 -5.41 -10.52
N ALA A 118 17.91 -4.76 -11.36
CA ALA A 118 16.80 -5.41 -12.07
C ALA A 118 17.29 -6.49 -13.02
N THR A 119 18.39 -6.24 -13.75
CA THR A 119 19.00 -7.21 -14.67
C THR A 119 19.57 -8.43 -13.93
N ILE A 120 20.31 -8.17 -12.84
CA ILE A 120 20.85 -9.21 -11.95
C ILE A 120 19.71 -10.06 -11.38
N GLY A 121 18.66 -9.41 -10.87
CA GLY A 121 17.46 -10.04 -10.35
C GLY A 121 16.78 -10.96 -11.37
N LEU A 122 16.49 -10.44 -12.57
CA LEU A 122 15.85 -11.19 -13.64
C LEU A 122 16.66 -12.44 -14.03
N LEU A 123 17.97 -12.30 -14.24
CA LEU A 123 18.83 -13.43 -14.59
C LEU A 123 18.87 -14.49 -13.50
N GLY A 124 19.04 -14.09 -12.23
CA GLY A 124 19.07 -15.06 -11.14
C GLY A 124 17.72 -15.70 -10.86
N LEU A 125 16.61 -15.01 -11.06
CA LEU A 125 15.26 -15.62 -10.98
C LEU A 125 15.08 -16.69 -12.06
N HIS A 126 15.54 -16.45 -13.30
CA HIS A 126 15.52 -17.45 -14.35
C HIS A 126 16.42 -18.66 -14.03
N ILE A 127 17.61 -18.42 -13.48
CA ILE A 127 18.48 -19.50 -13.00
C ILE A 127 17.77 -20.33 -11.94
N LEU A 128 17.17 -19.67 -10.94
CA LEU A 128 16.45 -20.35 -9.85
C LEU A 128 15.23 -21.13 -10.36
N SER A 129 14.51 -20.62 -11.36
CA SER A 129 13.43 -21.34 -12.03
C SER A 129 13.94 -22.64 -12.68
N ILE A 130 15.03 -22.57 -13.45
CA ILE A 130 15.63 -23.76 -14.09
C ILE A 130 16.09 -24.77 -13.04
N LEU A 131 16.67 -24.30 -11.93
CA LEU A 131 17.11 -25.19 -10.85
C LEU A 131 15.93 -25.87 -10.14
N LEU A 132 14.78 -25.20 -10.02
CA LEU A 132 13.56 -25.79 -9.45
C LEU A 132 12.93 -26.83 -10.37
N ASP A 133 12.91 -26.60 -11.68
CA ASP A 133 12.40 -27.56 -12.67
C ASP A 133 13.23 -28.86 -12.67
N ASN A 134 14.53 -28.75 -12.44
CA ASN A 134 15.47 -29.88 -12.43
C ASN A 134 15.59 -30.56 -11.06
N ARG A 135 14.72 -30.24 -10.10
CA ARG A 135 14.82 -30.76 -8.72
C ARG A 135 14.40 -32.24 -8.64
N PRO A 136 15.14 -33.09 -7.89
CA PRO A 136 14.68 -34.44 -7.58
C PRO A 136 13.37 -34.39 -6.77
N LYS A 137 12.44 -35.32 -7.04
CA LYS A 137 11.09 -35.38 -6.43
C LYS A 137 11.09 -35.54 -4.90
N LYS A 138 12.24 -35.86 -4.28
CA LYS A 138 12.44 -35.88 -2.83
C LYS A 138 13.15 -34.59 -2.37
N SER A 139 12.33 -33.58 -2.10
CA SER A 139 12.47 -32.65 -0.96
C SER A 139 13.86 -32.19 -0.52
N SER A 140 14.53 -31.36 -1.30
CA SER A 140 15.27 -30.26 -0.67
C SER A 140 14.30 -29.13 -0.36
N LEU A 141 14.59 -28.27 0.61
CA LEU A 141 13.92 -26.96 0.74
C LEU A 141 14.85 -25.94 0.09
N LEU A 142 14.31 -24.93 -0.59
CA LEU A 142 15.18 -23.82 -1.00
C LEU A 142 15.72 -23.16 0.26
N PRO A 143 17.01 -22.77 0.29
CA PRO A 143 17.57 -22.05 1.42
C PRO A 143 16.72 -20.81 1.73
N THR A 144 16.47 -20.56 3.02
CA THR A 144 15.68 -19.40 3.48
C THR A 144 16.16 -18.10 2.83
N ARG A 145 17.48 -17.91 2.76
CA ARG A 145 18.06 -16.70 2.15
C ARG A 145 17.68 -16.55 0.67
N THR A 146 17.64 -17.63 -0.09
CA THR A 146 17.23 -17.62 -1.50
C THR A 146 15.75 -17.25 -1.62
N LEU A 147 14.88 -17.79 -0.77
CA LEU A 147 13.47 -17.41 -0.76
C LEU A 147 13.25 -15.94 -0.43
N LEU A 148 13.97 -15.39 0.56
CA LEU A 148 13.93 -13.96 0.88
C LEU A 148 14.36 -13.10 -0.32
N SER A 149 15.41 -13.51 -1.03
CA SER A 149 15.87 -12.82 -2.24
C SER A 149 14.85 -12.89 -3.37
N ILE A 150 14.16 -14.02 -3.57
CA ILE A 150 13.09 -14.11 -4.59
C ILE A 150 11.93 -13.18 -4.22
N ILE A 151 11.50 -13.17 -2.95
CA ILE A 151 10.40 -12.31 -2.49
C ILE A 151 10.72 -10.82 -2.69
N ALA A 152 11.99 -10.43 -2.56
CA ALA A 152 12.42 -9.05 -2.80
C ALA A 152 12.10 -8.52 -4.21
N PHE A 153 11.83 -9.39 -5.18
CA PHE A 153 11.45 -9.03 -6.55
C PHE A 153 9.95 -9.20 -6.83
N THR A 154 9.09 -9.34 -5.82
CA THR A 154 7.66 -9.60 -6.05
C THR A 154 6.79 -8.36 -6.27
N SER A 155 7.32 -7.16 -6.01
CA SER A 155 6.57 -5.90 -6.06
C SER A 155 7.17 -4.95 -7.10
N GLU A 156 6.34 -4.46 -8.02
CA GLU A 156 6.72 -3.45 -9.02
C GLU A 156 6.93 -2.05 -8.41
N ASP A 157 6.44 -1.82 -7.18
CA ASP A 157 6.71 -0.58 -6.44
C ASP A 157 8.19 -0.44 -6.03
N ASP A 158 8.98 -1.53 -6.14
CA ASP A 158 10.41 -1.50 -5.89
C ASP A 158 11.17 -1.09 -7.16
N PRO A 159 12.10 -0.12 -7.09
CA PRO A 159 12.80 0.37 -8.29
C PRO A 159 13.73 -0.66 -8.93
N TRP A 160 14.15 -1.70 -8.20
CA TRP A 160 14.94 -2.81 -8.74
C TRP A 160 14.09 -3.93 -9.35
N THR A 161 12.76 -3.81 -9.39
CA THR A 161 11.88 -4.88 -9.86
C THR A 161 11.18 -4.46 -11.16
N SER A 162 11.47 -5.19 -12.24
CA SER A 162 10.70 -5.11 -13.49
C SER A 162 9.42 -5.96 -13.44
N SER A 163 8.43 -5.67 -14.28
CA SER A 163 7.22 -6.50 -14.38
C SER A 163 7.53 -7.97 -14.68
N SER A 164 8.45 -8.24 -15.61
CA SER A 164 8.90 -9.60 -15.92
C SER A 164 9.50 -10.33 -14.71
N SER A 165 10.31 -9.63 -13.91
CA SER A 165 10.88 -10.22 -12.68
C SER A 165 9.82 -10.43 -11.60
N ALA A 166 8.83 -9.54 -11.49
CA ALA A 166 7.72 -9.69 -10.54
C ALA A 166 6.86 -10.90 -10.86
N GLU A 167 6.44 -11.03 -12.11
CA GLU A 167 5.68 -12.19 -12.59
C GLU A 167 6.45 -13.50 -12.37
N LEU A 168 7.74 -13.52 -12.73
CA LEU A 168 8.57 -14.70 -12.55
C LEU A 168 8.78 -15.07 -11.07
N ALA A 169 9.08 -14.10 -10.21
CA ALA A 169 9.25 -14.31 -8.78
C ALA A 169 7.97 -14.86 -8.13
N GLN A 170 6.81 -14.29 -8.48
CA GLN A 170 5.52 -14.77 -7.99
C GLN A 170 5.20 -16.19 -8.49
N SER A 171 5.49 -16.50 -9.76
CA SER A 171 5.33 -17.84 -10.33
C SER A 171 6.19 -18.86 -9.60
N VAL A 172 7.48 -18.56 -9.45
CA VAL A 172 8.47 -19.41 -8.75
C VAL A 172 8.04 -19.70 -7.31
N LEU A 173 7.61 -18.68 -6.55
CA LEU A 173 7.16 -18.86 -5.17
C LEU A 173 5.86 -19.68 -5.09
N THR A 174 4.92 -19.43 -6.00
CA THR A 174 3.65 -20.15 -6.05
C THR A 174 3.86 -21.65 -6.32
N GLU A 175 4.70 -21.97 -7.30
CA GLU A 175 5.06 -23.34 -7.62
C GLU A 175 5.82 -24.02 -6.46
N TYR A 176 6.80 -23.33 -5.89
CA TYR A 176 7.57 -23.82 -4.75
C TYR A 176 6.66 -24.21 -3.58
N PHE A 177 5.81 -23.30 -3.08
CA PHE A 177 4.95 -23.59 -1.94
C PHE A 177 3.81 -24.58 -2.24
N LYS A 178 3.43 -24.75 -3.50
CA LYS A 178 2.45 -25.77 -3.92
C LYS A 178 3.01 -27.19 -3.86
N ASN A 179 4.30 -27.34 -4.15
CA ASN A 179 4.94 -28.65 -4.33
C ASN A 179 5.64 -29.19 -3.07
N ILE A 180 5.63 -28.44 -1.96
CA ILE A 180 6.30 -28.85 -0.72
C ILE A 180 5.33 -29.57 0.23
N PRO A 181 5.62 -30.82 0.62
CA PRO A 181 4.87 -31.49 1.67
C PRO A 181 5.18 -30.88 3.04
N LEU A 182 4.17 -30.85 3.92
CA LEU A 182 4.30 -30.42 5.31
C LEU A 182 5.35 -31.29 6.03
N GLN A 183 6.59 -30.82 6.20
CA GLN A 183 7.57 -31.58 6.95
C GLN A 183 7.35 -31.39 8.46
N SER A 184 7.24 -32.51 9.19
CA SER A 184 7.32 -32.53 10.63
C SER A 184 8.73 -32.11 11.04
N SER A 185 8.92 -30.87 11.50
CA SER A 185 10.22 -30.41 11.96
C SER A 185 10.72 -31.25 13.15
N THR A 186 11.84 -31.93 12.94
CA THR A 186 12.76 -32.29 14.02
C THR A 186 13.51 -31.01 14.35
N SER A 187 13.11 -30.34 15.43
CA SER A 187 13.78 -29.16 15.95
C SER A 187 15.21 -29.49 16.35
N LEU A 188 16.21 -28.96 15.65
CA LEU A 188 17.53 -28.75 16.23
C LEU A 188 17.45 -27.49 17.10
N THR A 189 17.10 -27.69 18.37
CA THR A 189 17.18 -26.67 19.42
C THR A 189 18.62 -26.18 19.57
N PHE A 190 18.92 -24.99 19.06
CA PHE A 190 20.05 -24.20 19.52
C PHE A 190 19.52 -23.22 20.58
N THR A 191 19.76 -23.53 21.85
CA THR A 191 19.48 -22.62 22.96
C THR A 191 20.60 -21.59 23.08
N PRO A 192 20.35 -20.27 22.91
CA PRO A 192 21.26 -19.26 23.41
C PRO A 192 21.00 -19.09 24.90
N GLN A 193 22.01 -19.39 25.71
CA GLN A 193 21.99 -19.24 27.16
C GLN A 193 22.25 -17.78 27.51
N TRP A 194 21.21 -16.99 27.83
CA TRP A 194 21.34 -15.83 28.74
C TRP A 194 20.06 -15.53 29.54
N SER A 195 20.29 -15.33 30.85
CA SER A 195 19.46 -14.94 32.00
C SER A 195 17.93 -15.05 31.93
N ARG A 196 17.42 -16.08 32.64
CA ARG A 196 16.01 -16.24 33.03
C ARG A 196 15.64 -15.24 34.13
N ASP A 197 14.61 -14.44 33.89
CA ASP A 197 13.85 -13.75 34.94
C ASP A 197 12.59 -14.59 35.26
N PRO A 198 12.42 -15.12 36.47
CA PRO A 198 11.41 -16.14 36.74
C PRO A 198 10.08 -15.51 37.15
N ARG A 199 9.33 -14.88 36.22
CA ARG A 199 7.98 -14.37 36.54
C ARG A 199 7.01 -14.04 35.41
N THR A 200 7.06 -14.68 34.25
CA THR A 200 5.93 -14.63 33.28
C THR A 200 5.82 -15.88 32.41
N ASP A 201 5.55 -17.05 33.00
CA ASP A 201 5.18 -18.24 32.22
C ASP A 201 3.65 -18.39 32.16
N LYS A 202 3.04 -17.73 31.18
CA LYS A 202 1.78 -18.22 30.60
C LYS A 202 2.10 -18.70 29.18
N LYS A 203 2.06 -20.03 29.04
CA LYS A 203 2.29 -20.83 27.82
C LYS A 203 1.87 -20.09 26.55
N ALA A 204 2.84 -19.78 25.71
CA ALA A 204 2.58 -19.53 24.29
C ALA A 204 1.92 -20.79 23.72
N ASN A 205 0.85 -20.58 22.96
CA ASN A 205 0.03 -21.63 22.38
C ASN A 205 0.83 -22.34 21.28
N ASP A 206 1.41 -23.50 21.58
CA ASP A 206 2.16 -24.36 20.65
C ASP A 206 1.21 -25.02 19.63
N LYS A 207 0.53 -24.22 18.80
CA LYS A 207 -0.12 -24.74 17.59
C LYS A 207 0.90 -24.74 16.47
N LYS A 208 1.31 -25.93 16.03
CA LYS A 208 2.19 -26.08 14.87
C LYS A 208 1.56 -25.41 13.64
N PRO A 209 2.34 -24.70 12.81
CA PRO A 209 1.83 -24.05 11.60
C PRO A 209 1.21 -25.07 10.65
N LYS A 210 0.06 -24.71 10.07
CA LYS A 210 -0.77 -25.60 9.25
C LYS A 210 -0.18 -25.92 7.88
N THR A 211 0.66 -25.03 7.35
CA THR A 211 1.33 -25.16 6.04
C THR A 211 2.79 -24.73 6.17
N GLU A 212 3.65 -25.23 5.28
CA GLU A 212 5.06 -24.79 5.24
C GLU A 212 5.16 -23.29 4.90
N LYS A 213 4.24 -22.77 4.08
CA LYS A 213 4.13 -21.34 3.80
C LYS A 213 3.84 -20.53 5.08
N ALA A 214 2.90 -20.99 5.91
CA ALA A 214 2.60 -20.34 7.18
C ALA A 214 3.81 -20.37 8.12
N ARG A 215 4.49 -21.52 8.23
CA ARG A 215 5.74 -21.65 9.02
C ARG A 215 6.80 -20.66 8.55
N PHE A 216 7.05 -20.62 7.23
CA PHE A 216 8.04 -19.75 6.62
C PHE A 216 7.76 -18.28 6.90
N ILE A 217 6.49 -17.86 6.76
CA ILE A 217 6.06 -16.49 7.11
C ILE A 217 6.36 -16.20 8.59
N THR A 218 5.87 -17.03 9.51
CA THR A 218 5.93 -16.71 10.94
C THR A 218 7.33 -16.82 11.53
N GLU A 219 8.06 -17.87 11.18
CA GLU A 219 9.38 -18.17 11.75
C GLU A 219 10.47 -17.41 10.99
N GLU A 220 10.55 -17.56 9.67
CA GLU A 220 11.67 -17.03 8.90
C GLU A 220 11.54 -15.54 8.60
N ILE A 221 10.37 -15.11 8.08
CA ILE A 221 10.17 -13.70 7.73
C ILE A 221 9.94 -12.85 8.98
N LEU A 222 8.87 -13.10 9.72
CA LEU A 222 8.44 -12.21 10.80
C LEU A 222 9.40 -12.27 12.00
N THR A 223 9.78 -13.48 12.42
CA THR A 223 10.56 -13.67 13.65
C THR A 223 12.07 -13.56 13.42
N ASN A 224 12.63 -14.29 12.46
CA ASN A 224 14.07 -14.36 12.26
C ASN A 224 14.62 -13.19 11.44
N PHE A 225 13.82 -12.60 10.55
CA PHE A 225 14.27 -11.51 9.68
C PHE A 225 13.76 -10.12 10.11
N LEU A 226 12.45 -9.87 10.12
CA LEU A 226 11.90 -8.53 10.35
C LEU A 226 12.05 -8.07 11.79
N ARG A 227 11.68 -8.90 12.78
CA ARG A 227 11.75 -8.52 14.19
C ARG A 227 13.12 -7.99 14.63
N PRO A 228 14.26 -8.66 14.38
CA PRO A 228 15.57 -8.11 14.75
C PRO A 228 15.94 -6.85 13.96
N LEU A 229 15.50 -6.76 12.71
CA LEU A 229 15.80 -5.62 11.83
C LEU A 229 15.12 -4.32 12.30
N PHE A 230 13.91 -4.42 12.87
CA PHE A 230 13.12 -3.29 13.35
C PHE A 230 13.23 -3.05 14.86
N ALA A 231 13.90 -3.93 15.61
CA ALA A 231 13.94 -3.88 17.09
C ALA A 231 14.42 -2.54 17.67
N LYS A 232 15.39 -1.88 17.01
CA LYS A 232 15.96 -0.59 17.43
C LYS A 232 15.12 0.62 17.03
N SER A 233 14.29 0.50 16.00
CA SER A 233 13.47 1.59 15.45
C SER A 233 12.02 1.55 15.92
N ARG A 234 11.69 0.58 16.77
CA ARG A 234 10.35 0.34 17.31
C ARG A 234 9.82 1.59 18.04
N PRO A 235 8.57 2.00 17.79
CA PRO A 235 7.93 3.09 18.53
C PRO A 235 7.85 2.83 20.04
N THR A 236 7.95 3.90 20.84
CA THR A 236 7.99 3.83 22.31
C THR A 236 6.64 3.54 22.96
N ASN A 237 5.54 3.78 22.23
CA ASN A 237 4.16 3.53 22.67
C ASN A 237 3.71 2.07 22.52
N ILE A 238 4.58 1.17 22.04
CA ILE A 238 4.34 -0.27 21.99
C ILE A 238 5.39 -1.05 22.78
N THR A 239 5.20 -2.35 22.98
CA THR A 239 6.17 -3.26 23.59
C THR A 239 6.92 -4.05 22.51
N SER A 240 8.00 -4.73 22.89
CA SER A 240 8.71 -5.67 22.01
C SER A 240 7.87 -6.87 21.54
N SER A 241 6.69 -7.07 22.14
CA SER A 241 5.71 -8.07 21.75
C SER A 241 4.58 -7.50 20.87
N GLY A 242 4.69 -6.24 20.41
CA GLY A 242 3.69 -5.59 19.55
C GLY A 242 2.39 -5.16 20.25
N ARG A 243 2.35 -5.15 21.58
CA ARG A 243 1.19 -4.67 22.35
C ARG A 243 1.36 -3.18 22.72
N PRO A 244 0.29 -2.43 23.00
CA PRO A 244 0.43 -1.09 23.56
C PRO A 244 1.28 -1.08 24.84
N ALA A 245 2.16 -0.10 24.98
CA ALA A 245 2.96 0.10 26.17
C ALA A 245 2.17 0.85 27.25
N ALA A 246 2.02 0.24 28.43
CA ALA A 246 1.40 0.91 29.57
C ALA A 246 2.24 2.09 30.10
N TYR A 247 3.57 2.01 29.92
CA TYR A 247 4.53 3.04 30.27
C TYR A 247 5.44 3.28 29.06
N PRO A 248 5.13 4.26 28.20
CA PRO A 248 5.97 4.59 27.06
C PRO A 248 7.37 4.96 27.52
N GLU A 249 8.38 4.37 26.89
CA GLU A 249 9.78 4.75 27.12
C GLU A 249 9.98 6.20 26.69
N ALA A 250 10.79 6.96 27.45
CA ALA A 250 11.11 8.32 27.08
C ALA A 250 11.81 8.30 25.70
N PRO A 251 11.40 9.16 24.75
CA PRO A 251 12.05 9.20 23.44
C PRO A 251 13.54 9.49 23.63
N SER A 252 14.39 8.65 23.05
CA SER A 252 15.83 8.89 23.06
C SER A 252 16.09 10.24 22.38
N ARG A 253 16.84 11.13 23.05
CA ARG A 253 17.14 12.48 22.52
C ARG A 253 17.92 12.44 21.19
N TYR A 254 18.44 11.26 20.80
CA TYR A 254 19.22 11.05 19.58
C TYR A 254 18.39 10.55 18.39
N THR A 255 17.14 10.14 18.58
CA THR A 255 16.28 9.59 17.50
C THR A 255 15.39 10.63 16.81
N GLN A 256 15.27 11.84 17.36
CA GLN A 256 14.34 12.88 16.87
C GLN A 256 14.98 14.01 16.04
N GLY A 257 16.29 13.96 15.77
CA GLY A 257 16.94 14.92 14.90
C GLY A 257 17.80 14.21 13.86
N ASP A 258 17.81 14.74 12.65
CA ASP A 258 18.89 14.56 11.66
C ASP A 258 20.21 15.14 12.21
N GLY A 259 20.66 14.60 13.34
CA GLY A 259 21.78 15.10 14.11
C GLY A 259 23.09 14.68 13.47
N PHE A 260 23.72 15.61 12.73
CA PHE A 260 25.17 15.80 12.52
C PHE A 260 26.11 14.60 12.86
N GLY A 261 25.83 13.44 12.30
CA GLY A 261 26.56 12.19 12.57
C GLY A 261 26.05 11.08 11.65
N THR A 262 26.43 11.14 10.37
CA THR A 262 25.98 10.23 9.30
C THR A 262 26.23 8.75 9.56
N ASN A 263 27.18 8.41 10.43
CA ASN A 263 27.64 7.03 10.62
C ASN A 263 26.83 6.20 11.63
N ASP A 264 25.99 6.81 12.49
CA ASP A 264 25.23 6.08 13.52
C ASP A 264 23.78 5.78 13.07
N ILE A 265 23.18 6.63 12.22
CA ILE A 265 21.77 6.49 11.79
C ILE A 265 21.56 5.25 10.91
N THR A 266 22.50 4.92 10.02
CA THR A 266 22.44 3.73 9.17
C THR A 266 22.46 2.44 9.98
N ALA A 267 23.24 2.39 11.07
CA ALA A 267 23.31 1.26 12.00
C ALA A 267 22.08 1.17 12.94
N GLN A 268 21.35 2.27 13.12
CA GLN A 268 20.12 2.33 13.92
C GLN A 268 18.86 1.95 13.12
N LYS A 269 18.85 2.17 11.80
CA LYS A 269 17.73 1.84 10.91
C LYS A 269 18.16 0.94 9.72
N PRO A 270 18.68 -0.28 9.96
CA PRO A 270 19.18 -1.15 8.90
C PRO A 270 18.09 -1.54 7.88
N TRP A 271 16.81 -1.56 8.28
CA TRP A 271 15.69 -1.76 7.37
C TRP A 271 15.55 -0.65 6.31
N LYS A 272 15.94 0.59 6.62
CA LYS A 272 15.83 1.74 5.71
C LYS A 272 17.05 1.87 4.80
N TYR A 273 18.25 1.68 5.35
CA TYR A 273 19.51 1.99 4.66
C TYR A 273 20.27 0.78 4.11
N ALA A 274 19.94 -0.44 4.53
CA ALA A 274 20.70 -1.63 4.10
C ALA A 274 19.80 -2.74 3.53
N ARG A 275 18.53 -2.81 3.95
CA ARG A 275 17.61 -3.89 3.58
C ARG A 275 16.21 -3.35 3.26
N GLN A 276 16.11 -2.47 2.28
CA GLN A 276 14.85 -1.83 1.86
C GLN A 276 13.79 -2.86 1.42
N TYR A 277 14.22 -3.98 0.82
CA TYR A 277 13.36 -5.11 0.46
C TYR A 277 12.62 -5.76 1.65
N ALA A 278 12.94 -5.37 2.89
CA ALA A 278 12.17 -5.75 4.08
C ALA A 278 10.70 -5.29 4.00
N VAL A 279 10.42 -4.18 3.31
CA VAL A 279 9.05 -3.69 3.10
C VAL A 279 8.27 -4.64 2.19
N THR A 280 8.90 -5.09 1.11
CA THR A 280 8.35 -6.10 0.17
C THR A 280 8.11 -7.43 0.86
N LEU A 281 9.03 -7.85 1.74
CA LEU A 281 8.85 -9.05 2.56
C LEU A 281 7.64 -8.94 3.50
N LEU A 282 7.45 -7.78 4.14
CA LEU A 282 6.28 -7.52 4.98
C LEU A 282 4.99 -7.60 4.16
N GLU A 283 4.95 -6.87 3.04
CA GLU A 283 3.79 -6.82 2.13
C GLU A 283 3.43 -8.21 1.61
N TRP A 284 4.40 -8.95 1.06
CA TRP A 284 4.21 -10.31 0.58
C TRP A 284 3.70 -11.23 1.69
N SER A 285 4.32 -11.16 2.88
CA SER A 285 3.91 -11.99 4.01
C SER A 285 2.47 -11.75 4.43
N MET A 286 1.98 -10.51 4.33
CA MET A 286 0.59 -10.16 4.62
C MET A 286 -0.35 -10.64 3.52
N ALA A 287 -0.01 -10.41 2.25
CA ALA A 287 -0.81 -10.86 1.11
C ALA A 287 -0.97 -12.39 1.08
N GLN A 288 0.01 -13.13 1.62
CA GLN A 288 0.00 -14.59 1.68
C GLN A 288 -0.62 -15.18 2.96
N SER A 289 -0.98 -14.33 3.93
CA SER A 289 -1.56 -14.76 5.20
C SER A 289 -3.08 -14.79 5.13
N ASP A 290 -3.69 -15.85 5.66
CA ASP A 290 -5.14 -15.90 5.86
C ASP A 290 -5.55 -15.19 7.15
N ALA A 291 -6.86 -14.98 7.33
CA ALA A 291 -7.41 -14.30 8.50
C ALA A 291 -7.05 -15.02 9.82
N GLU A 292 -6.91 -16.35 9.80
CA GLU A 292 -6.54 -17.13 10.98
C GLU A 292 -5.08 -16.88 11.39
N LEU A 293 -4.16 -16.92 10.43
CA LEU A 293 -2.73 -16.67 10.65
C LEU A 293 -2.51 -15.23 11.15
N LEU A 294 -3.20 -14.26 10.55
CA LEU A 294 -3.14 -12.87 11.00
C LEU A 294 -3.73 -12.70 12.40
N GLN A 295 -4.86 -13.35 12.72
CA GLN A 295 -5.43 -13.29 14.05
C GLN A 295 -4.50 -13.87 15.13
N GLU A 296 -3.71 -14.89 14.80
CA GLU A 296 -2.76 -15.52 15.73
C GLU A 296 -1.45 -14.72 15.86
N HIS A 297 -0.96 -14.15 14.75
CA HIS A 297 0.38 -13.56 14.66
C HIS A 297 0.43 -12.05 14.40
N TRP A 298 -0.70 -11.33 14.45
CA TRP A 298 -0.73 -9.86 14.36
C TRP A 298 0.33 -9.13 15.19
N PRO A 299 0.74 -9.56 16.41
CA PRO A 299 1.70 -8.80 17.20
C PRO A 299 3.11 -8.77 16.58
N LEU A 300 3.40 -9.65 15.61
CA LEU A 300 4.66 -9.61 14.87
C LEU A 300 4.65 -8.56 13.74
N TYR A 301 3.48 -8.27 13.16
CA TYR A 301 3.32 -7.24 12.14
C TYR A 301 3.30 -5.83 12.73
N THR A 302 2.65 -5.66 13.88
CA THR A 302 2.38 -4.35 14.48
C THR A 302 3.61 -3.46 14.67
N PRO A 303 4.75 -3.93 15.25
CA PRO A 303 5.93 -3.09 15.41
C PRO A 303 6.52 -2.62 14.09
N VAL A 304 6.54 -3.50 13.09
CA VAL A 304 7.09 -3.20 11.77
C VAL A 304 6.22 -2.15 11.08
N LEU A 305 4.90 -2.38 11.04
CA LEU A 305 3.94 -1.45 10.44
C LEU A 305 3.96 -0.07 11.09
N LEU A 306 3.94 -0.01 12.43
CA LEU A 306 3.98 1.28 13.13
C LEU A 306 5.31 2.00 12.89
N THR A 307 6.44 1.29 12.81
CA THR A 307 7.72 1.92 12.47
C THR A 307 7.68 2.56 11.08
N LEU A 308 7.07 1.89 10.10
CA LEU A 308 6.92 2.42 8.74
C LEU A 308 5.90 3.56 8.65
N LEU A 309 4.84 3.51 9.46
CA LEU A 309 3.85 4.58 9.58
C LEU A 309 4.39 5.79 10.34
N ASP A 310 5.36 5.64 11.22
CA ASP A 310 5.99 6.76 11.95
C ASP A 310 7.09 7.46 11.14
N GLU A 311 7.33 7.05 9.89
CA GLU A 311 8.30 7.72 9.02
C GLU A 311 7.89 9.19 8.81
N PRO A 312 8.74 10.16 9.19
CA PRO A 312 8.36 11.57 9.24
C PRO A 312 8.38 12.24 7.86
N GLN A 313 9.17 11.71 6.92
CA GLN A 313 9.32 12.31 5.60
C GLN A 313 8.20 11.84 4.64
N PRO A 314 7.67 12.74 3.80
CA PRO A 314 6.65 12.44 2.79
C PRO A 314 7.25 11.65 1.61
N THR A 315 7.56 10.37 1.84
CA THR A 315 8.26 9.50 0.88
C THR A 315 7.30 8.50 0.23
N SER A 316 7.68 7.93 -0.91
CA SER A 316 6.98 6.78 -1.52
C SER A 316 6.81 5.61 -0.53
N LEU A 317 7.78 5.43 0.38
CA LEU A 317 7.69 4.48 1.48
C LEU A 317 6.49 4.74 2.41
N LYS A 318 6.20 6.02 2.73
CA LYS A 318 5.06 6.41 3.56
C LYS A 318 3.73 6.08 2.89
N LEU A 319 3.64 6.29 1.58
CA LEU A 319 2.45 5.92 0.80
C LEU A 319 2.26 4.40 0.81
N ARG A 320 3.34 3.64 0.55
CA ARG A 320 3.31 2.18 0.58
C ARG A 320 2.94 1.64 1.97
N SER A 321 3.44 2.25 3.05
CA SER A 321 3.10 1.82 4.41
C SER A 321 1.62 2.02 4.76
N LEU A 322 0.98 3.08 4.25
CA LEU A 322 -0.47 3.28 4.36
C LEU A 322 -1.26 2.22 3.59
N THR A 323 -0.82 1.86 2.38
CA THR A 323 -1.44 0.78 1.59
C THR A 323 -1.36 -0.55 2.32
N ILE A 324 -0.18 -0.93 2.81
CA ILE A 324 0.03 -2.15 3.60
C ILE A 324 -0.84 -2.09 4.86
N PHE A 325 -0.86 -0.96 5.58
CA PHE A 325 -1.68 -0.79 6.78
C PHE A 325 -3.17 -1.07 6.51
N ARG A 326 -3.72 -0.59 5.38
CA ARG A 326 -5.14 -0.85 5.03
C ARG A 326 -5.41 -2.32 4.81
N VAL A 327 -4.51 -3.04 4.16
CA VAL A 327 -4.59 -4.50 3.99
C VAL A 327 -4.58 -5.19 5.37
N PHE A 328 -3.65 -4.79 6.25
CA PHE A 328 -3.57 -5.32 7.62
C PHE A 328 -4.86 -5.06 8.40
N TRP A 329 -5.36 -3.83 8.36
CA TRP A 329 -6.53 -3.41 9.12
C TRP A 329 -7.78 -4.19 8.70
N ARG A 330 -8.02 -4.32 7.39
CA ARG A 330 -9.17 -5.04 6.82
C ARG A 330 -9.10 -6.55 7.00
N ALA A 331 -7.89 -7.10 7.08
CA ALA A 331 -7.70 -8.53 7.29
C ALA A 331 -7.79 -8.94 8.76
N CYS A 332 -7.68 -8.00 9.70
CA CYS A 332 -7.88 -8.26 11.11
C CYS A 332 -9.36 -8.50 11.43
N PRO A 333 -9.71 -9.52 12.26
CA PRO A 333 -11.08 -9.72 12.71
C PRO A 333 -11.67 -8.48 13.40
N ASP A 334 -12.97 -8.26 13.18
CA ASP A 334 -13.70 -7.12 13.73
C ASP A 334 -13.50 -6.95 15.24
N GLY A 335 -13.17 -5.72 15.64
CA GLY A 335 -12.97 -5.34 17.04
C GLY A 335 -11.70 -5.90 17.69
N LEU A 336 -10.87 -6.70 16.98
CA LEU A 336 -9.59 -7.20 17.53
C LEU A 336 -8.69 -6.04 17.95
N LEU A 337 -8.44 -5.09 17.05
CA LEU A 337 -7.54 -3.96 17.28
C LEU A 337 -8.06 -2.99 18.34
N SER A 338 -9.39 -2.85 18.47
CA SER A 338 -10.01 -2.08 19.54
C SER A 338 -9.83 -2.76 20.91
N ARG A 339 -10.06 -4.08 20.98
CA ARG A 339 -9.93 -4.85 22.22
C ARG A 339 -8.47 -4.95 22.72
N THR A 340 -7.50 -4.89 21.81
CA THR A 340 -6.08 -4.91 22.15
C THR A 340 -5.53 -3.53 22.48
N GLY A 341 -6.30 -2.46 22.29
CA GLY A 341 -5.88 -1.07 22.46
C GLY A 341 -5.01 -0.53 21.31
N LEU A 342 -4.84 -1.29 20.23
CA LEU A 342 -4.03 -0.88 19.09
C LEU A 342 -4.74 0.12 18.16
N ALA A 343 -6.07 0.18 18.18
CA ALA A 343 -6.81 1.14 17.35
C ALA A 343 -6.35 2.58 17.59
N GLU A 344 -6.15 2.98 18.84
CA GLU A 344 -5.66 4.32 19.20
C GLU A 344 -4.19 4.51 18.79
N VAL A 345 -3.36 3.48 18.94
CA VAL A 345 -1.94 3.53 18.55
C VAL A 345 -1.79 3.74 17.04
N PHE A 346 -2.55 3.01 16.23
CA PHE A 346 -2.58 3.21 14.77
C PHE A 346 -3.17 4.57 14.39
N GLU A 347 -4.18 5.06 15.13
CA GLU A 347 -4.74 6.39 14.87
C GLU A 347 -3.67 7.46 15.04
N GLN A 348 -2.88 7.38 16.12
CA GLN A 348 -1.80 8.31 16.40
C GLN A 348 -0.68 8.28 15.34
N ALA A 349 -0.46 7.13 14.70
CA ALA A 349 0.54 6.99 13.63
C ALA A 349 0.03 7.47 12.26
N VAL A 350 -1.24 7.19 11.93
CA VAL A 350 -1.83 7.51 10.62
C VAL A 350 -2.29 8.97 10.54
N PHE A 351 -2.97 9.47 11.59
CA PHE A 351 -3.63 10.77 11.57
C PHE A 351 -2.70 11.96 11.25
N PRO A 352 -1.45 12.04 11.75
CA PRO A 352 -0.54 13.12 11.38
C PRO A 352 -0.34 13.28 9.88
N THR A 353 -0.51 12.20 9.09
CA THR A 353 -0.32 12.25 7.64
C THR A 353 -1.33 13.17 6.93
N VAL A 354 -2.56 13.30 7.45
CA VAL A 354 -3.55 14.22 6.85
C VAL A 354 -3.26 15.70 7.16
N LEU A 355 -2.23 15.98 7.97
CA LEU A 355 -1.77 17.32 8.32
C LEU A 355 -0.53 17.75 7.51
N ASN A 356 -0.04 16.92 6.59
CA ASN A 356 1.01 17.30 5.64
C ASN A 356 0.42 18.19 4.54
N LEU A 357 0.53 19.51 4.74
CA LEU A 357 -0.09 20.53 3.91
C LEU A 357 0.95 21.41 3.18
N PRO A 358 0.55 22.10 2.09
CA PRO A 358 1.38 23.00 1.26
C PRO A 358 2.27 24.03 1.95
N SER A 359 1.98 24.41 3.20
CA SER A 359 2.84 25.31 3.97
C SER A 359 4.22 24.73 4.25
N ILE A 360 4.36 23.41 4.27
CA ILE A 360 5.59 22.69 4.63
C ILE A 360 5.90 21.55 3.63
N THR A 361 4.88 20.97 2.99
CA THR A 361 5.00 19.85 2.05
C THR A 361 4.49 20.29 0.67
N PRO A 362 5.18 20.06 -0.45
CA PRO A 362 4.68 20.42 -1.79
C PRO A 362 3.23 19.97 -2.07
N GLU A 363 2.50 20.71 -2.92
CA GLU A 363 1.08 20.45 -3.18
C GLU A 363 0.83 19.04 -3.74
N ALA A 364 1.67 18.58 -4.68
CA ALA A 364 1.54 17.25 -5.27
C ALA A 364 1.70 16.15 -4.21
N GLU A 365 2.77 16.22 -3.41
CA GLU A 365 3.02 15.27 -2.31
C GLU A 365 1.91 15.31 -1.25
N SER A 366 1.41 16.51 -0.91
CA SER A 366 0.28 16.67 0.01
C SER A 366 -0.96 15.96 -0.52
N CYS A 367 -1.25 16.08 -1.83
CA CYS A 367 -2.38 15.40 -2.44
C CYS A 367 -2.24 13.87 -2.32
N ASP A 368 -1.06 13.34 -2.64
CA ASP A 368 -0.82 11.89 -2.61
C ASP A 368 -0.93 11.32 -1.19
N LEU A 369 -0.34 12.01 -0.21
CA LEU A 369 -0.39 11.61 1.21
C LEU A 369 -1.82 11.64 1.76
N LEU A 370 -2.58 12.71 1.52
CA LEU A 370 -3.95 12.81 2.00
C LEU A 370 -4.85 11.79 1.28
N ALA A 371 -4.65 11.58 -0.02
CA ALA A 371 -5.39 10.59 -0.80
C ALA A 371 -5.14 9.16 -0.32
N ALA A 372 -3.96 8.85 0.23
CA ALA A 372 -3.66 7.56 0.85
C ALA A 372 -4.14 7.47 2.32
N ALA A 373 -4.01 8.55 3.10
CA ALA A 373 -4.28 8.55 4.53
C ALA A 373 -5.77 8.62 4.89
N TYR A 374 -6.58 9.39 4.16
CA TYR A 374 -8.02 9.46 4.44
C TYR A 374 -8.71 8.09 4.30
N PRO A 375 -8.50 7.30 3.23
CA PRO A 375 -9.04 5.94 3.15
C PRO A 375 -8.63 5.04 4.31
N ALA A 376 -7.38 5.15 4.80
CA ALA A 376 -6.93 4.40 5.97
C ALA A 376 -7.72 4.79 7.24
N LEU A 377 -7.91 6.09 7.48
CA LEU A 377 -8.72 6.57 8.61
C LEU A 377 -10.20 6.21 8.48
N LEU A 378 -10.75 6.19 7.26
CA LEU A 378 -12.13 5.77 7.00
C LEU A 378 -12.34 4.28 7.24
N ASP A 379 -11.37 3.43 6.84
CA ASP A 379 -11.37 1.99 7.16
C ASP A 379 -11.36 1.78 8.68
N MET A 380 -10.56 2.56 9.42
CA MET A 380 -10.55 2.54 10.89
C MET A 380 -11.88 2.98 11.52
N ALA A 381 -12.53 3.96 10.90
CA ALA A 381 -13.81 4.48 11.36
C ALA A 381 -15.00 3.55 11.04
N GLY A 382 -14.78 2.46 10.28
CA GLY A 382 -15.84 1.56 9.82
C GLY A 382 -16.68 2.14 8.68
N LEU A 383 -16.14 3.11 7.94
CA LEU A 383 -16.73 3.66 6.72
C LEU A 383 -16.11 3.00 5.48
N GLU A 384 -16.14 1.66 5.46
CA GLU A 384 -15.66 0.88 4.32
C GLU A 384 -16.27 1.40 3.02
N ASN A 385 -15.43 1.48 1.97
CA ASN A 385 -15.75 2.00 0.64
C ASN A 385 -17.21 1.73 0.23
N LEU A 386 -18.06 2.75 0.29
CA LEU A 386 -19.42 2.75 -0.28
C LEU A 386 -19.41 2.49 -1.79
N ASP A 387 -18.24 2.54 -2.42
CA ASP A 387 -18.01 2.32 -3.85
C ASP A 387 -18.10 0.82 -4.22
N ASP A 388 -17.67 -0.13 -3.36
CA ASP A 388 -17.73 -1.58 -3.66
C ASP A 388 -19.16 -2.15 -3.56
N LYS A 389 -20.01 -1.55 -2.71
CA LYS A 389 -21.41 -2.00 -2.53
C LYS A 389 -22.37 -1.50 -3.62
N ARG A 390 -21.95 -0.60 -4.50
CA ARG A 390 -22.74 -0.15 -5.67
C ARG A 390 -22.47 -0.95 -6.95
N GLY A 391 -21.46 -1.81 -6.98
CA GLY A 391 -21.07 -2.60 -8.16
C GLY A 391 -21.69 -4.00 -8.28
N VAL A 392 -22.25 -4.57 -7.20
CA VAL A 392 -22.80 -5.95 -7.21
C VAL A 392 -24.16 -6.01 -6.50
N ALA A 393 -25.09 -5.14 -6.89
CA ALA A 393 -26.49 -5.25 -6.52
C ALA A 393 -27.38 -5.28 -7.77
N VAL A 394 -27.08 -6.21 -8.69
CA VAL A 394 -28.03 -6.66 -9.71
C VAL A 394 -28.16 -8.16 -9.53
N GLY A 395 -29.17 -8.58 -8.75
CA GLY A 395 -29.60 -9.98 -8.71
C GLY A 395 -29.85 -10.55 -7.30
N GLY A 396 -31.11 -10.49 -6.87
CA GLY A 396 -31.75 -11.59 -6.13
C GLY A 396 -31.47 -11.75 -4.64
N SER A 397 -32.30 -11.09 -3.81
CA SER A 397 -33.19 -11.76 -2.83
C SER A 397 -33.82 -10.71 -1.93
N ALA A 398 -35.08 -10.39 -2.21
CA ALA A 398 -35.92 -9.59 -1.36
C ALA A 398 -36.42 -10.45 -0.18
N ASP A 399 -35.59 -10.67 0.84
CA ASP A 399 -36.07 -11.08 2.18
C ASP A 399 -34.99 -10.95 3.26
N VAL A 400 -34.36 -9.79 3.36
CA VAL A 400 -33.65 -9.37 4.56
C VAL A 400 -34.28 -8.04 4.97
N GLY A 401 -34.89 -8.02 6.17
CA GLY A 401 -35.42 -6.80 6.76
C GLY A 401 -34.40 -5.66 6.80
N PRO A 402 -34.82 -4.42 7.07
CA PRO A 402 -33.90 -3.29 7.15
C PRO A 402 -32.74 -3.69 8.07
N PRO A 403 -31.47 -3.56 7.63
CA PRO A 403 -30.34 -3.91 8.46
C PRO A 403 -30.48 -3.13 9.75
N GLU A 404 -30.59 -3.83 10.88
CA GLU A 404 -30.51 -3.20 12.19
C GLU A 404 -29.27 -2.31 12.19
N SER A 405 -29.46 -1.03 12.51
CA SER A 405 -28.40 -0.05 12.49
C SER A 405 -27.35 -0.42 13.54
N ALA A 406 -26.33 -1.18 13.12
CA ALA A 406 -25.07 -1.29 13.84
C ALA A 406 -24.45 0.10 13.87
N GLY A 407 -24.90 0.93 14.83
CA GLY A 407 -24.43 2.29 14.97
C GLY A 407 -22.94 2.29 15.31
N PHE A 408 -22.23 3.34 14.88
CA PHE A 408 -20.83 3.52 15.22
C PHE A 408 -20.60 3.41 16.74
N SER A 409 -19.56 2.69 17.13
CA SER A 409 -19.05 2.68 18.51
C SER A 409 -18.61 4.07 18.95
N GLU A 410 -18.46 4.30 20.26
CA GLU A 410 -18.01 5.60 20.78
C GLU A 410 -16.63 6.00 20.22
N ALA A 411 -15.71 5.04 20.11
CA ALA A 411 -14.39 5.25 19.53
C ALA A 411 -14.46 5.64 18.04
N GLN A 412 -15.26 4.93 17.25
CA GLN A 412 -15.47 5.27 15.83
C GLN A 412 -16.10 6.67 15.68
N ARG A 413 -17.07 7.02 16.52
CA ARG A 413 -17.65 8.38 16.50
C ARG A 413 -16.63 9.46 16.83
N LYS A 414 -15.78 9.23 17.84
CA LYS A 414 -14.68 10.15 18.19
C LYS A 414 -13.71 10.33 17.03
N LEU A 415 -13.33 9.23 16.37
CA LEU A 415 -12.46 9.28 15.19
C LEU A 415 -13.12 10.03 14.03
N LEU A 416 -14.39 9.75 13.72
CA LEU A 416 -15.13 10.50 12.68
C LEU A 416 -15.19 12.00 12.99
N ASP A 417 -15.44 12.34 14.25
CA ASP A 417 -15.44 13.73 14.70
C ASP A 417 -14.08 14.41 14.49
N LYS A 418 -13.00 13.70 14.83
CA LYS A 418 -11.64 14.16 14.66
C LYS A 418 -11.26 14.31 13.19
N ILE A 419 -11.60 13.34 12.33
CA ILE A 419 -11.37 13.40 10.89
C ILE A 419 -12.03 14.64 10.29
N ILE A 420 -13.29 14.92 10.61
CA ILE A 420 -13.98 16.11 10.07
C ILE A 420 -13.35 17.38 10.62
N ARG A 421 -13.23 17.51 11.95
CA ARG A 421 -12.84 18.78 12.58
C ARG A 421 -11.36 19.10 12.41
N GLU A 422 -10.50 18.14 12.72
CA GLU A 422 -9.05 18.32 12.79
C GLU A 422 -8.33 17.88 11.52
N GLY A 423 -8.93 17.00 10.71
CA GLY A 423 -8.39 16.62 9.41
C GLY A 423 -8.90 17.55 8.30
N VAL A 424 -10.17 17.37 7.92
CA VAL A 424 -10.75 18.02 6.75
C VAL A 424 -10.90 19.53 6.93
N MET A 425 -11.55 19.98 8.02
CA MET A 425 -11.81 21.40 8.19
C MET A 425 -10.54 22.20 8.44
N VAL A 426 -9.63 21.72 9.31
CA VAL A 426 -8.31 22.37 9.49
C VAL A 426 -7.54 22.39 8.17
N GLY A 427 -7.48 21.27 7.44
CA GLY A 427 -6.86 21.19 6.12
C GLY A 427 -7.41 22.23 5.15
N TYR A 428 -8.74 22.38 5.08
CA TYR A 428 -9.38 23.39 4.25
C TYR A 428 -8.97 24.81 4.65
N HIS A 429 -9.01 25.16 5.94
CA HIS A 429 -8.67 26.51 6.39
C HIS A 429 -7.22 26.91 6.08
N HIS A 430 -6.29 25.95 6.07
CA HIS A 430 -4.87 26.20 5.80
C HIS A 430 -4.47 26.06 4.32
N ALA A 431 -5.25 25.32 3.52
CA ALA A 431 -4.91 25.00 2.14
C ALA A 431 -6.00 25.39 1.12
N LYS A 432 -6.94 26.28 1.46
CA LYS A 432 -8.05 26.68 0.58
C LYS A 432 -7.63 27.28 -0.77
N GLN A 433 -6.41 27.80 -0.86
CA GLN A 433 -5.80 28.30 -2.09
C GLN A 433 -5.35 27.19 -3.06
N HIS A 434 -5.28 25.93 -2.62
CA HIS A 434 -4.85 24.79 -3.42
C HIS A 434 -6.06 23.99 -3.91
N VAL A 435 -6.55 24.32 -5.11
CA VAL A 435 -7.82 23.81 -5.66
C VAL A 435 -7.89 22.27 -5.72
N ARG A 436 -6.77 21.59 -5.98
CA ARG A 436 -6.70 20.11 -6.01
C ARG A 436 -6.91 19.50 -4.64
N LEU A 437 -6.34 20.11 -3.60
CA LEU A 437 -6.55 19.67 -2.22
C LEU A 437 -7.98 19.94 -1.77
N VAL A 438 -8.54 21.10 -2.09
CA VAL A 438 -9.93 21.41 -1.73
C VAL A 438 -10.90 20.44 -2.40
N ASP A 439 -10.66 20.05 -3.65
CA ASP A 439 -11.42 18.99 -4.33
C ASP A 439 -11.34 17.65 -3.57
N LEU A 440 -10.13 17.19 -3.21
CA LEU A 440 -9.92 15.98 -2.41
C LEU A 440 -10.66 16.04 -1.05
N LEU A 441 -10.61 17.19 -0.38
CA LEU A 441 -11.30 17.41 0.90
C LEU A 441 -12.82 17.37 0.74
N CYS A 442 -13.37 17.97 -0.32
CA CYS A 442 -14.80 17.88 -0.66
C CYS A 442 -15.25 16.44 -0.91
N GLN A 443 -14.46 15.67 -1.67
CA GLN A 443 -14.75 14.26 -1.95
C GLN A 443 -14.73 13.42 -0.66
N THR A 444 -13.75 13.66 0.21
CA THR A 444 -13.62 13.00 1.51
C THR A 444 -14.80 13.34 2.42
N LEU A 445 -15.18 14.62 2.49
CA LEU A 445 -16.31 15.08 3.29
C LEU A 445 -17.64 14.52 2.78
N CYS A 446 -17.81 14.39 1.46
CA CYS A 446 -18.98 13.78 0.85
C CYS A 446 -19.17 12.32 1.31
N ARG A 447 -18.07 11.54 1.36
CA ARG A 447 -18.07 10.16 1.89
C ARG A 447 -18.41 10.14 3.37
N LEU A 448 -17.80 11.02 4.17
CA LEU A 448 -18.07 11.13 5.62
C LEU A 448 -19.54 11.48 5.91
N MET A 449 -20.09 12.48 5.21
CA MET A 449 -21.49 12.87 5.40
C MET A 449 -22.45 11.74 5.03
N SER A 450 -22.23 11.10 3.88
CA SER A 450 -23.04 9.97 3.41
C SER A 450 -22.99 8.78 4.38
N GLY A 451 -21.81 8.48 4.92
CA GLY A 451 -21.62 7.38 5.87
C GLY A 451 -22.16 7.66 7.28
N MET A 452 -21.99 8.89 7.78
CA MET A 452 -22.46 9.30 9.12
C MET A 452 -23.97 9.55 9.16
N GLY A 453 -24.59 9.88 8.03
CA GLY A 453 -25.99 10.24 7.94
C GLY A 453 -26.33 11.42 8.86
N ILE A 454 -27.39 11.26 9.64
CA ILE A 454 -27.93 12.28 10.55
C ILE A 454 -26.91 12.80 11.58
N LEU A 455 -25.88 12.00 11.92
CA LEU A 455 -24.84 12.41 12.87
C LEU A 455 -23.98 13.58 12.35
N SER A 456 -24.01 13.83 11.03
CA SER A 456 -23.28 14.93 10.40
C SER A 456 -23.92 16.32 10.58
N ILE A 457 -25.16 16.40 11.11
CA ILE A 457 -25.89 17.67 11.29
C ILE A 457 -25.10 18.70 12.09
N LYS A 458 -24.30 18.26 13.07
CA LYS A 458 -23.52 19.16 13.94
C LYS A 458 -22.40 19.93 13.22
N TYR A 459 -22.07 19.57 11.98
CA TYR A 459 -21.05 20.23 11.16
C TYR A 459 -21.61 21.22 10.14
N LEU A 460 -22.95 21.31 9.98
CA LEU A 460 -23.56 22.15 8.96
C LEU A 460 -23.11 23.62 9.02
N LYS A 461 -22.87 24.13 10.23
CA LYS A 461 -22.39 25.50 10.45
C LYS A 461 -21.04 25.77 9.77
N ASP A 462 -20.19 24.75 9.64
CA ASP A 462 -18.85 24.87 9.06
C ASP A 462 -18.85 24.42 7.59
N ILE A 463 -19.64 23.40 7.25
CA ILE A 463 -19.70 22.80 5.90
C ILE A 463 -20.48 23.69 4.91
N ILE A 464 -21.61 24.29 5.31
CA ILE A 464 -22.40 25.14 4.40
C ILE A 464 -21.59 26.36 3.92
N PRO A 465 -20.90 27.12 4.80
CA PRO A 465 -20.03 28.21 4.36
C PRO A 465 -18.90 27.76 3.44
N MET A 466 -18.27 26.60 3.71
CA MET A 466 -17.25 26.03 2.84
C MET A 466 -17.80 25.75 1.43
N ILE A 467 -18.96 25.10 1.31
CA ILE A 467 -19.62 24.86 0.02
C ILE A 467 -19.93 26.19 -0.68
N SER A 468 -20.44 27.17 0.06
CA SER A 468 -20.75 28.49 -0.48
C SER A 468 -19.51 29.21 -1.00
N GLU A 469 -18.38 29.19 -0.28
CA GLU A 469 -17.12 29.82 -0.70
C GLU A 469 -16.62 29.21 -2.01
N ILE A 470 -16.70 27.88 -2.15
CA ILE A 470 -16.26 27.15 -3.35
C ILE A 470 -17.19 27.42 -4.54
N LEU A 471 -18.51 27.32 -4.36
CA LEU A 471 -19.47 27.44 -5.47
C LEU A 471 -19.63 28.88 -5.99
N VAL A 472 -19.40 29.88 -5.13
CA VAL A 472 -19.54 31.30 -5.51
C VAL A 472 -18.23 31.88 -6.06
N ASP A 473 -17.10 31.17 -5.95
CA ASP A 473 -15.82 31.63 -6.47
C ASP A 473 -15.93 31.98 -7.97
N PRO A 474 -15.70 33.25 -8.36
CA PRO A 474 -15.76 33.66 -9.76
C PRO A 474 -14.72 32.95 -10.64
N PHE A 475 -13.68 32.37 -10.04
CA PHE A 475 -12.64 31.62 -10.76
C PHE A 475 -12.80 30.10 -10.67
N GLY A 476 -13.85 29.59 -10.00
CA GLY A 476 -14.08 28.15 -9.84
C GLY A 476 -14.23 27.42 -11.18
N THR A 477 -14.67 28.11 -12.23
CA THR A 477 -14.79 27.59 -13.61
C THR A 477 -13.44 27.22 -14.23
N LYS A 478 -12.31 27.74 -13.72
CA LYS A 478 -10.96 27.39 -14.18
C LYS A 478 -10.50 26.01 -13.71
N TYR A 479 -11.14 25.45 -12.68
CA TYR A 479 -10.95 24.06 -12.27
C TYR A 479 -12.31 23.40 -11.98
N PRO A 480 -13.11 23.05 -13.01
CA PRO A 480 -14.46 22.52 -12.85
C PRO A 480 -14.65 21.33 -11.89
N PRO A 481 -13.68 20.40 -11.70
CA PRO A 481 -13.85 19.28 -10.76
C PRO A 481 -14.21 19.70 -9.34
N ILE A 482 -13.67 20.82 -8.83
CA ILE A 482 -13.97 21.30 -7.47
C ILE A 482 -15.44 21.70 -7.31
N LEU A 483 -16.04 22.32 -8.34
CA LEU A 483 -17.45 22.71 -8.34
C LEU A 483 -18.35 21.47 -8.34
N LEU A 484 -17.95 20.45 -9.08
CA LEU A 484 -18.69 19.18 -9.13
C LEU A 484 -18.63 18.46 -7.78
N SER A 485 -17.46 18.40 -7.16
CA SER A 485 -17.28 17.81 -5.84
C SER A 485 -18.01 18.58 -4.73
N ALA A 486 -18.00 19.91 -4.77
CA ALA A 486 -18.77 20.74 -3.84
C ALA A 486 -20.30 20.56 -4.02
N THR A 487 -20.75 20.43 -5.26
CA THR A 487 -22.18 20.15 -5.56
C THR A 487 -22.59 18.76 -5.08
N ARG A 488 -21.73 17.74 -5.27
CA ARG A 488 -21.96 16.38 -4.73
C ARG A 488 -21.97 16.36 -3.21
N LEU A 489 -21.06 17.10 -2.57
CA LEU A 489 -21.06 17.30 -1.13
C LEU A 489 -22.38 17.94 -0.66
N LEU A 490 -22.88 18.96 -1.35
CA LEU A 490 -24.17 19.57 -1.06
C LEU A 490 -25.33 18.57 -1.22
N HIS A 491 -25.30 17.70 -2.23
CA HIS A 491 -26.31 16.63 -2.35
C HIS A 491 -26.26 15.69 -1.15
N ALA A 492 -25.06 15.30 -0.69
CA ALA A 492 -24.91 14.50 0.53
C ALA A 492 -25.45 15.23 1.76
N VAL A 493 -25.19 16.53 1.91
CA VAL A 493 -25.77 17.38 2.96
C VAL A 493 -27.30 17.36 2.90
N LEU A 494 -27.88 17.62 1.73
CA LEU A 494 -29.33 17.67 1.53
C LEU A 494 -29.97 16.31 1.84
N GLN A 495 -29.34 15.19 1.48
CA GLN A 495 -29.87 13.84 1.74
C GLN A 495 -29.80 13.45 3.22
N THR A 496 -28.72 13.79 3.90
CA THR A 496 -28.42 13.28 5.25
C THR A 496 -28.90 14.22 6.35
N CYS A 497 -28.93 15.52 6.07
CA CYS A 497 -29.27 16.58 7.00
C CYS A 497 -30.58 17.31 6.65
N TRP A 498 -31.41 16.72 5.79
CA TRP A 498 -32.68 17.31 5.32
C TRP A 498 -33.56 17.94 6.42
N PRO A 499 -33.68 17.41 7.67
CA PRO A 499 -34.55 18.02 8.67
C PRO A 499 -34.15 19.44 9.08
N ARG A 500 -32.89 19.83 8.87
CA ARG A 500 -32.36 21.16 9.21
C ARG A 500 -32.25 22.09 7.99
N MET A 501 -32.38 21.57 6.78
CA MET A 501 -32.21 22.35 5.54
C MET A 501 -33.18 23.53 5.37
N PRO A 502 -34.43 23.50 5.89
CA PRO A 502 -35.29 24.68 5.87
C PRO A 502 -34.67 25.94 6.50
N HIS A 503 -33.76 25.80 7.47
CA HIS A 503 -33.05 26.95 8.05
C HIS A 503 -31.98 27.54 7.12
N TYR A 504 -31.38 26.71 6.27
CA TYR A 504 -30.32 27.10 5.34
C TYR A 504 -30.83 27.40 3.93
N CYS A 505 -32.13 27.22 3.66
CA CYS A 505 -32.71 27.28 2.31
C CYS A 505 -32.34 28.57 1.54
N ASN A 506 -32.41 29.73 2.19
CA ASN A 506 -32.07 31.01 1.56
C ASN A 506 -30.60 31.11 1.15
N GLU A 507 -29.71 30.60 2.01
CA GLU A 507 -28.29 30.59 1.76
C GLU A 507 -27.97 29.65 0.59
N ILE A 508 -28.58 28.46 0.59
CA ILE A 508 -28.44 27.48 -0.49
C ILE A 508 -28.94 28.03 -1.83
N ILE A 509 -30.13 28.61 -1.86
CA ILE A 509 -30.67 29.24 -3.08
C ILE A 509 -29.71 30.32 -3.58
N LYS A 510 -29.22 31.19 -2.68
CA LYS A 510 -28.30 32.29 -3.03
C LYS A 510 -27.03 31.77 -3.70
N PHE A 511 -26.30 30.84 -3.08
CA PHE A 511 -25.02 30.41 -3.64
C PHE A 511 -25.19 29.50 -4.87
N VAL A 512 -26.28 28.72 -4.97
CA VAL A 512 -26.58 27.91 -6.17
C VAL A 512 -26.90 28.81 -7.37
N MET A 513 -27.65 29.88 -7.17
CA MET A 513 -27.92 30.86 -8.23
C MET A 513 -26.65 31.56 -8.70
N LEU A 514 -25.79 31.99 -7.77
CA LEU A 514 -24.53 32.65 -8.14
C LEU A 514 -23.60 31.71 -8.89
N ALA A 515 -23.48 30.45 -8.43
CA ALA A 515 -22.73 29.42 -9.14
C ALA A 515 -23.25 29.20 -10.57
N TRP A 516 -24.57 29.13 -10.73
CA TRP A 516 -25.23 29.00 -12.03
C TRP A 516 -24.87 30.16 -12.96
N MET A 517 -24.93 31.40 -12.49
CA MET A 517 -24.57 32.57 -13.29
C MET A 517 -23.09 32.53 -13.69
N ASN A 518 -22.18 32.27 -12.75
CA ASN A 518 -20.75 32.15 -13.03
C ASN A 518 -20.44 31.09 -14.10
N ILE A 519 -21.13 29.94 -14.05
CA ILE A 519 -20.98 28.86 -15.03
C ILE A 519 -21.52 29.26 -16.42
N ARG A 520 -22.64 29.99 -16.47
CA ARG A 520 -23.22 30.42 -17.75
C ARG A 520 -22.43 31.53 -18.41
N ASP A 521 -21.94 32.48 -17.62
CA ASP A 521 -21.16 33.64 -18.06
C ASP A 521 -19.74 33.27 -18.53
N GLU A 522 -19.24 32.08 -18.18
CA GLU A 522 -17.93 31.62 -18.65
C GLU A 522 -18.02 31.02 -20.06
N ASP A 523 -17.40 31.73 -21.00
CA ASP A 523 -17.27 31.36 -22.41
C ASP A 523 -16.16 30.29 -22.64
N SER A 524 -15.14 30.27 -21.79
CA SER A 524 -13.93 29.43 -21.94
C SER A 524 -13.82 28.35 -20.87
N PHE A 525 -14.71 27.36 -20.92
CA PHE A 525 -14.63 26.22 -20.01
C PHE A 525 -13.43 25.30 -20.35
N PRO A 526 -12.56 24.93 -19.39
CA PRO A 526 -11.34 24.15 -19.64
C PRO A 526 -11.53 22.71 -20.14
N SER A 527 -12.77 22.24 -20.28
CA SER A 527 -13.09 20.85 -20.61
C SER A 527 -14.16 20.81 -21.68
N ASP A 528 -14.13 19.76 -22.51
CA ASP A 528 -15.17 19.45 -23.50
C ASP A 528 -16.56 19.68 -22.86
N GLY A 529 -17.49 20.33 -23.57
CA GLY A 529 -18.71 20.94 -22.98
C GLY A 529 -19.61 20.03 -22.12
N GLN A 530 -19.30 18.73 -22.09
CA GLN A 530 -19.84 17.72 -21.18
C GLN A 530 -19.76 18.13 -19.69
N ILE A 531 -18.64 18.65 -19.19
CA ILE A 531 -18.52 18.99 -17.75
C ILE A 531 -19.41 20.17 -17.38
N LYS A 532 -19.48 21.20 -18.25
CA LYS A 532 -20.40 22.34 -18.05
C LYS A 532 -21.86 21.86 -17.99
N THR A 533 -22.25 21.03 -18.94
CA THR A 533 -23.60 20.44 -18.99
C THR A 533 -23.91 19.60 -17.76
N GLU A 534 -22.94 18.81 -17.28
CA GLU A 534 -23.08 18.00 -16.08
C GLU A 534 -23.22 18.88 -14.83
N LEU A 535 -22.44 19.96 -14.70
CA LEU A 535 -22.59 20.92 -13.60
C LEU A 535 -23.97 21.56 -13.58
N GLU A 536 -24.46 22.04 -14.73
CA GLU A 536 -25.80 22.62 -14.85
C GLU A 536 -26.87 21.62 -14.39
N LYS A 537 -26.77 20.36 -14.85
CA LYS A 537 -27.66 19.27 -14.44
C LYS A 537 -27.60 19.00 -12.93
N GLN A 538 -26.41 18.97 -12.34
CA GLN A 538 -26.27 18.74 -10.89
C GLN A 538 -26.81 19.91 -10.07
N LEU A 539 -26.70 21.16 -10.54
CA LEU A 539 -27.30 22.33 -9.88
C LEU A 539 -28.82 22.32 -9.94
N ILE A 540 -29.42 21.95 -11.08
CA ILE A 540 -30.88 21.76 -11.20
C ILE A 540 -31.34 20.69 -10.20
N LYS A 541 -30.64 19.55 -10.14
CA LYS A 541 -30.92 18.49 -9.18
C LYS A 541 -30.81 18.97 -7.72
N THR A 542 -29.85 19.85 -7.40
CA THR A 542 -29.77 20.47 -6.07
C THR A 542 -31.06 21.20 -5.70
N VAL A 543 -31.59 22.00 -6.64
CA VAL A 543 -32.83 22.76 -6.45
C VAL A 543 -34.04 21.83 -6.30
N GLU A 544 -34.12 20.78 -7.11
CA GLU A 544 -35.16 19.75 -6.99
C GLU A 544 -35.15 19.07 -5.62
N MET A 545 -33.97 18.68 -5.14
CA MET A 545 -33.80 18.08 -3.82
C MET A 545 -34.21 19.05 -2.72
N LEU A 546 -33.79 20.32 -2.81
CA LEU A 546 -34.17 21.35 -1.85
C LEU A 546 -35.70 21.61 -1.86
N SER A 547 -36.32 21.67 -3.04
CA SER A 547 -37.77 21.84 -3.22
C SER A 547 -38.55 20.68 -2.58
N ALA A 548 -38.10 19.45 -2.80
CA ALA A 548 -38.71 18.27 -2.16
C ALA A 548 -38.62 18.34 -0.62
N ILE A 549 -37.47 18.79 -0.08
CA ILE A 549 -37.28 18.95 1.37
C ILE A 549 -38.17 20.06 1.94
N MET A 550 -38.27 21.20 1.24
CA MET A 550 -39.13 22.32 1.65
C MET A 550 -40.61 21.92 1.64
N THR A 551 -41.04 21.20 0.61
CA THR A 551 -42.39 20.63 0.51
C THR A 551 -42.69 19.69 1.68
N ALA A 552 -41.75 18.81 2.02
CA ALA A 552 -41.88 17.92 3.19
C ALA A 552 -41.97 18.70 4.51
N ALA A 553 -41.32 19.86 4.61
CA ALA A 553 -41.41 20.78 5.73
C ALA A 553 -42.66 21.69 5.69
N LYS A 554 -43.55 21.53 4.69
CA LYS A 554 -44.74 22.38 4.45
C LYS A 554 -44.39 23.87 4.24
N LEU A 555 -43.24 24.12 3.65
CA LEU A 555 -42.80 25.45 3.25
C LEU A 555 -42.76 25.50 1.73
N ASP A 556 -43.31 26.57 1.17
CA ASP A 556 -43.21 26.79 -0.26
C ASP A 556 -41.86 27.45 -0.61
N ILE A 557 -41.17 26.89 -1.58
CA ILE A 557 -39.93 27.45 -2.13
C ILE A 557 -40.24 28.56 -3.15
N SER A 558 -41.44 28.56 -3.73
CA SER A 558 -41.91 29.50 -4.75
C SER A 558 -41.78 30.95 -4.30
N ASP A 559 -42.29 31.26 -3.10
CA ASP A 559 -42.29 32.58 -2.47
C ASP A 559 -40.89 33.22 -2.45
N ARG A 560 -39.84 32.38 -2.42
CA ARG A 560 -38.44 32.81 -2.36
C ARG A 560 -37.82 32.95 -3.75
N VAL A 561 -38.21 32.10 -4.70
CA VAL A 561 -37.57 31.99 -6.03
C VAL A 561 -38.24 32.88 -7.08
N SER A 562 -39.57 32.99 -7.11
CA SER A 562 -40.31 33.79 -8.10
C SER A 562 -39.82 35.26 -8.21
N PRO A 563 -39.57 36.00 -7.12
CA PRO A 563 -39.05 37.37 -7.24
C PRO A 563 -37.61 37.44 -7.78
N LEU A 564 -36.84 36.35 -7.68
CA LEU A 564 -35.47 36.27 -8.17
C LEU A 564 -35.46 36.00 -9.69
N VAL A 565 -36.28 35.06 -10.16
CA VAL A 565 -36.44 34.78 -11.61
C VAL A 565 -37.05 35.97 -12.35
N ALA A 566 -37.97 36.71 -11.70
CA ALA A 566 -38.54 37.93 -12.27
C ALA A 566 -37.50 39.04 -12.48
N LYS A 567 -36.46 39.10 -11.63
CA LYS A 567 -35.36 40.06 -11.76
C LYS A 567 -34.28 39.59 -12.73
N GLU A 568 -33.96 38.30 -12.73
CA GLU A 568 -32.92 37.70 -13.56
C GLU A 568 -33.49 36.51 -14.36
N PRO A 569 -33.99 36.73 -15.59
CA PRO A 569 -34.61 35.69 -16.40
C PRO A 569 -33.70 34.51 -16.75
N GLN A 570 -32.37 34.70 -16.69
CA GLN A 570 -31.37 33.67 -16.95
C GLN A 570 -31.39 32.52 -15.94
N LEU A 571 -32.03 32.72 -14.78
CA LEU A 571 -32.23 31.72 -13.74
C LEU A 571 -33.40 30.78 -14.02
N ARG A 572 -34.29 31.09 -14.97
CA ARG A 572 -35.44 30.24 -15.28
C ARG A 572 -35.07 28.77 -15.50
N PRO A 573 -34.00 28.43 -16.26
CA PRO A 573 -33.64 27.03 -16.49
C PRO A 573 -33.15 26.29 -15.22
N LEU A 574 -32.71 27.00 -14.19
CA LEU A 574 -32.30 26.42 -12.91
C LEU A 574 -33.51 25.96 -12.07
N PHE A 575 -34.66 26.62 -12.24
CA PHE A 575 -35.86 26.42 -11.42
C PHE A 575 -37.04 25.78 -12.19
N ILE A 576 -36.77 25.09 -13.31
CA ILE A 576 -37.79 24.52 -14.21
C ILE A 576 -38.79 23.62 -13.47
N SER A 577 -38.29 22.77 -12.57
CA SER A 577 -39.12 21.79 -11.83
C SER A 577 -40.12 22.40 -10.84
N TYR A 578 -40.07 23.72 -10.64
CA TYR A 578 -41.03 24.47 -9.82
C TYR A 578 -42.16 25.11 -10.67
N GLU A 579 -41.95 25.40 -11.97
CA GLU A 579 -43.01 25.99 -12.82
C GLU A 579 -44.09 24.96 -13.25
N GLU A 580 -43.84 23.64 -13.12
CA GLU A 580 -44.75 22.55 -13.53
C GLU A 580 -45.61 21.93 -12.40
N ARG A 581 -45.57 22.49 -11.18
CA ARG A 581 -46.41 22.08 -10.03
C ARG A 581 -47.22 23.25 -9.51
#